data_AF-A0A7C1VZV3-F1
#
_entry.id   AF-A0A7C1VZV3-F1
#
_cell.length_a   1.000
_cell.length_b   1.000
_cell.length_c   1.000
_cell.angle_alpha   90.00
_cell.angle_beta   90.00
_cell.angle_gamma   90.00
#
_symmetry.space_group_name_H-M   'P 1'
#
loop_
_entity.id
_entity.type
_entity.pdbx_description
1 polymer ?
#
loop_
_entity_poly.entity_id
_entity_poly.type
_entity_poly.pdbx_seq_one_letter_code
_entity_poly.pdbx_strand_id
1 'polypeptide(L)'
;MNNWAKIIIGDSRKMIEVEDNSIDLIVTSPPYWHIKDYGVEGQIGYGQSLHDYLKDLYRVWKECYRILKPGRRLCINIGDQFARSIIYGRYKVIPLHAEFIAQCEDIGFDYMGSIIWQKKTTMNTTGGANIMGSYPYPPNGMIEIDYEFIVVFKKPGKSEKIPKEVKEKSKLTKEEWKEYFYGHWYFGGAKQIEHEAMFPEELPKRLIKMYTFVGDTVLDPFLGSGTTVKAALALHRNSIGYEINENFLNVIKEKLGLKQSLLQFSENIQIINRQTAIKIDKLSYVPRIKDAKPKIDPKKFNFKNDRLYRVVDIIDEQTIKLNTGLLVKFLGVKIIKKEEALEYLRNRILKKEVYLKFDNGSILDENTVSAYVYLKNRIFVNAFLIKSGMAEAEKTKDYKYKTKFIELEKEVK
;
A
#
# COMPACT_ATOMS: atom_id res chain seq x y z
N MET A 1 4.09 -22.33 -27.90
CA MET A 1 4.12 -20.89 -28.24
C MET A 1 5.02 -20.22 -27.23
N ASN A 2 6.03 -19.46 -27.67
CA ASN A 2 6.82 -18.64 -26.76
C ASN A 2 6.00 -17.41 -26.38
N ASN A 3 5.44 -17.43 -25.19
CA ASN A 3 4.88 -16.23 -24.57
C ASN A 3 5.99 -15.39 -23.94
N TRP A 4 5.72 -14.09 -23.82
CA TRP A 4 6.69 -13.10 -23.34
C TRP A 4 6.13 -12.26 -22.19
N ALA A 5 7.04 -11.65 -21.42
CA ALA A 5 6.66 -10.67 -20.39
C ALA A 5 7.54 -9.42 -20.44
N LYS A 6 6.95 -8.26 -20.15
CA LYS A 6 7.67 -6.99 -19.91
C LYS A 6 7.45 -6.54 -18.47
N ILE A 7 8.52 -6.43 -17.70
CA ILE A 7 8.50 -5.85 -16.35
C ILE A 7 9.03 -4.43 -16.45
N ILE A 8 8.18 -3.45 -16.20
CA ILE A 8 8.52 -2.04 -16.32
C ILE A 8 8.68 -1.47 -14.92
N ILE A 9 9.89 -1.05 -14.59
CA ILE A 9 10.16 -0.28 -13.38
C ILE A 9 9.82 1.18 -13.69
N GLY A 10 8.66 1.62 -13.21
CA GLY A 10 8.12 2.94 -13.54
C GLY A 10 6.71 3.18 -13.01
N ASP A 11 6.29 4.43 -13.07
CA ASP A 11 5.02 4.90 -12.55
C ASP A 11 3.85 4.65 -13.52
N SER A 12 2.86 3.87 -13.08
CA SER A 12 1.70 3.47 -13.88
C SER A 12 0.64 4.57 -14.07
N ARG A 13 0.79 5.75 -13.44
CA ARG A 13 -0.04 6.94 -13.72
C ARG A 13 0.12 7.44 -15.15
N LYS A 14 1.17 7.01 -15.85
CA LYS A 14 1.39 7.21 -17.29
C LYS A 14 2.16 6.02 -17.87
N MET A 15 1.54 5.23 -18.73
CA MET A 15 2.09 3.98 -19.29
C MET A 15 2.62 4.19 -20.71
N ILE A 16 3.68 5.01 -20.87
CA ILE A 16 4.21 5.43 -22.17
C ILE A 16 4.79 4.29 -23.03
N GLU A 17 5.20 3.19 -22.39
CA GLU A 17 5.76 2.00 -23.03
C GLU A 17 4.67 1.06 -23.58
N VAL A 18 3.39 1.41 -23.38
CA VAL A 18 2.24 0.61 -23.79
C VAL A 18 1.38 1.40 -24.77
N GLU A 19 1.22 0.84 -25.97
CA GLU A 19 0.41 1.42 -27.05
C GLU A 19 -1.09 1.42 -26.69
N ASP A 20 -1.82 2.36 -27.28
CA ASP A 20 -3.27 2.43 -27.19
C ASP A 20 -3.92 1.15 -27.72
N ASN A 21 -5.00 0.68 -27.07
CA ASN A 21 -5.74 -0.51 -27.50
C ASN A 21 -4.84 -1.75 -27.78
N SER A 22 -3.84 -2.01 -26.96
CA SER A 22 -2.92 -3.14 -27.11
C SER A 22 -3.14 -4.26 -26.07
N ILE A 23 -3.89 -3.99 -25.00
CA ILE A 23 -4.07 -4.92 -23.87
C ILE A 23 -5.41 -5.64 -23.94
N ASP A 24 -5.41 -6.94 -23.66
CA ASP A 24 -6.60 -7.81 -23.74
C ASP A 24 -7.30 -8.02 -22.38
N LEU A 25 -6.57 -7.90 -21.28
CA LEU A 25 -7.12 -7.94 -19.92
C LEU A 25 -6.21 -7.18 -18.96
N ILE A 26 -6.79 -6.45 -18.03
CA ILE A 26 -6.07 -5.88 -16.89
C ILE A 26 -6.56 -6.57 -15.61
N VAL A 27 -5.64 -7.13 -14.82
CA VAL A 27 -5.93 -7.71 -13.51
C VAL A 27 -5.00 -7.09 -12.50
N THR A 28 -5.56 -6.51 -11.44
CA THR A 28 -4.74 -5.78 -10.46
C THR A 28 -5.39 -5.68 -9.09
N SER A 29 -4.60 -5.22 -8.12
CA SER A 29 -5.07 -4.76 -6.82
C SER A 29 -4.28 -3.51 -6.45
N PRO A 30 -4.94 -2.35 -6.25
CA PRO A 30 -4.23 -1.11 -5.99
C PRO A 30 -3.57 -1.13 -4.61
N PRO A 31 -2.51 -0.34 -4.40
CA PRO A 31 -1.90 -0.19 -3.09
C PRO A 31 -2.92 0.41 -2.12
N TYR A 32 -3.23 -0.30 -1.04
CA TYR A 32 -4.25 0.15 -0.09
C TYR A 32 -3.80 1.42 0.64
N TRP A 33 -4.72 2.37 0.76
CA TRP A 33 -4.47 3.68 1.37
C TRP A 33 -3.96 3.54 2.82
N HIS A 34 -2.79 4.12 3.12
CA HIS A 34 -2.11 4.05 4.42
C HIS A 34 -1.89 2.68 5.06
N ILE A 35 -2.00 1.57 4.33
CA ILE A 35 -1.70 0.25 4.91
C ILE A 35 -0.19 0.00 4.93
N LYS A 36 0.54 0.41 3.89
CA LYS A 36 1.95 0.04 3.73
C LYS A 36 2.79 1.13 3.08
N ASP A 37 3.90 1.45 3.73
CA ASP A 37 5.02 2.21 3.16
C ASP A 37 5.91 1.26 2.36
N TYR A 38 6.06 1.52 1.07
CA TYR A 38 6.92 0.74 0.18
C TYR A 38 8.33 1.35 0.07
N GLY A 39 8.59 2.48 0.72
CA GLY A 39 9.93 3.09 0.81
C GLY A 39 10.41 3.72 -0.50
N VAL A 40 9.50 4.12 -1.39
CA VAL A 40 9.80 4.77 -2.66
C VAL A 40 9.02 6.08 -2.78
N GLU A 41 9.70 7.13 -3.23
CA GLU A 41 9.07 8.42 -3.47
C GLU A 41 8.02 8.31 -4.57
N GLY A 42 6.90 9.02 -4.40
CA GLY A 42 5.82 9.03 -5.40
C GLY A 42 4.92 7.80 -5.39
N GLN A 43 5.09 6.86 -4.45
CA GLN A 43 4.15 5.74 -4.27
C GLN A 43 2.71 6.24 -4.06
N ILE A 44 1.75 5.48 -4.59
CA ILE A 44 0.33 5.70 -4.33
C ILE A 44 -0.05 5.05 -2.99
N GLY A 45 -0.89 5.72 -2.20
CA GLY A 45 -1.52 5.19 -0.99
C GLY A 45 -0.93 5.68 0.33
N TYR A 46 0.37 5.47 0.57
CA TYR A 46 0.99 5.86 1.85
C TYR A 46 1.37 7.35 1.84
N GLY A 47 1.09 8.06 2.94
CA GLY A 47 1.40 9.49 3.10
C GLY A 47 0.43 10.46 2.39
N GLN A 48 -0.50 9.97 1.58
CA GLN A 48 -1.44 10.79 0.79
C GLN A 48 -2.73 11.10 1.55
N SER A 49 -3.38 12.25 1.28
CA SER A 49 -4.80 12.38 1.65
C SER A 49 -5.63 11.33 0.89
N LEU A 50 -6.83 10.99 1.40
CA LEU A 50 -7.72 10.09 0.68
C LEU A 50 -8.02 10.63 -0.71
N HIS A 51 -8.24 11.94 -0.84
CA HIS A 51 -8.50 12.56 -2.14
C HIS A 51 -7.32 12.48 -3.11
N ASP A 52 -6.10 12.70 -2.64
CA ASP A 52 -4.91 12.60 -3.49
C ASP A 52 -4.70 11.16 -3.98
N TYR A 53 -4.87 10.18 -3.07
CA TYR A 53 -4.86 8.76 -3.40
C TYR A 53 -5.89 8.41 -4.48
N LEU A 54 -7.14 8.83 -4.29
CA LEU A 54 -8.22 8.54 -5.24
C LEU A 54 -8.01 9.24 -6.59
N LYS A 55 -7.43 10.44 -6.61
CA LYS A 55 -7.07 11.14 -7.85
C LYS A 55 -5.95 10.42 -8.58
N ASP A 56 -4.93 9.92 -7.89
CA ASP A 56 -3.84 9.19 -8.53
C ASP A 56 -4.30 7.85 -9.10
N LEU A 57 -5.17 7.13 -8.39
CA LEU A 57 -5.80 5.93 -8.95
C LEU A 57 -6.66 6.23 -10.18
N TYR A 58 -7.42 7.33 -10.17
CA TYR A 58 -8.18 7.77 -11.35
C TYR A 58 -7.28 7.97 -12.59
N ARG A 59 -6.02 8.41 -12.42
CA ARG A 59 -5.05 8.52 -13.52
C ARG A 59 -4.68 7.16 -14.08
N VAL A 60 -4.41 6.21 -13.19
CA VAL A 60 -4.09 4.83 -13.58
C VAL A 60 -5.27 4.23 -14.31
N TRP A 61 -6.50 4.43 -13.84
CA TRP A 61 -7.71 3.95 -14.53
C TRP A 61 -7.91 4.59 -15.90
N LYS A 62 -7.57 5.88 -16.07
CA LYS A 62 -7.57 6.53 -17.39
C LYS A 62 -6.55 5.91 -18.35
N GLU A 63 -5.35 5.62 -17.87
CA GLU A 63 -4.35 4.92 -18.67
C GLU A 63 -4.77 3.49 -19.00
N CYS A 64 -5.37 2.77 -18.04
CA CYS A 64 -5.99 1.48 -18.27
C CYS A 64 -7.05 1.55 -19.37
N TYR A 65 -7.89 2.60 -19.39
CA TYR A 65 -8.88 2.79 -20.45
C TYR A 65 -8.21 3.02 -21.82
N ARG A 66 -7.17 3.85 -21.88
CA ARG A 66 -6.43 4.14 -23.13
C ARG A 66 -5.84 2.87 -23.75
N ILE A 67 -5.13 2.08 -22.95
CA ILE A 67 -4.37 0.90 -23.43
C ILE A 67 -5.24 -0.34 -23.65
N LEU A 68 -6.39 -0.46 -22.98
CA LEU A 68 -7.25 -1.63 -23.11
C LEU A 68 -7.95 -1.62 -24.48
N LYS A 69 -7.99 -2.77 -25.16
CA LYS A 69 -8.74 -2.92 -26.40
C LYS A 69 -10.25 -2.76 -26.19
N PRO A 70 -11.00 -2.26 -27.18
CA PRO A 70 -12.46 -2.26 -27.14
C PRO A 70 -13.05 -3.67 -26.92
N GLY A 71 -14.07 -3.77 -26.08
CA GLY A 71 -14.72 -5.03 -25.73
C GLY A 71 -13.96 -5.92 -24.74
N ARG A 72 -12.78 -5.48 -24.26
CA ARG A 72 -11.97 -6.18 -23.25
C ARG A 72 -12.24 -5.64 -21.84
N ARG A 73 -11.64 -6.26 -20.83
CA ARG A 73 -12.01 -6.05 -19.41
C ARG A 73 -10.87 -5.57 -18.53
N LEU A 74 -11.26 -4.82 -17.49
CA LEU A 74 -10.45 -4.41 -16.35
C LEU A 74 -11.05 -5.06 -15.10
N CYS A 75 -10.23 -5.77 -14.34
CA CYS A 75 -10.62 -6.44 -13.10
C CYS A 75 -9.77 -5.90 -11.95
N ILE A 76 -10.44 -5.34 -10.93
CA ILE A 76 -9.78 -4.72 -9.78
C ILE A 76 -10.18 -5.46 -8.52
N ASN A 77 -9.21 -6.09 -7.85
CA ASN A 77 -9.39 -6.63 -6.50
C ASN A 77 -9.21 -5.52 -5.46
N ILE A 78 -10.24 -5.24 -4.67
CA ILE A 78 -10.23 -4.20 -3.65
C ILE A 78 -11.07 -4.61 -2.43
N GLY A 79 -10.47 -4.47 -1.25
CA GLY A 79 -11.19 -4.52 0.03
C GLY A 79 -11.60 -3.12 0.48
N ASP A 80 -12.80 -3.00 1.02
CA ASP A 80 -13.20 -1.79 1.74
C ASP A 80 -12.38 -1.65 3.02
N GLN A 81 -11.99 -0.42 3.34
CA GLN A 81 -11.03 -0.18 4.40
C GLN A 81 -11.72 0.33 5.67
N PHE A 82 -11.44 -0.33 6.80
CA PHE A 82 -11.79 0.23 8.11
C PHE A 82 -10.92 1.43 8.43
N ALA A 83 -11.54 2.62 8.38
CA ALA A 83 -10.98 3.83 8.94
C ALA A 83 -11.04 3.75 10.47
N ARG A 84 -9.87 3.62 11.10
CA ARG A 84 -9.74 3.71 12.56
C ARG A 84 -10.16 5.11 13.03
N SER A 85 -10.73 5.17 14.24
CA SER A 85 -11.15 6.43 14.87
C SER A 85 -10.03 7.46 15.00
N ILE A 86 -8.77 7.03 15.02
CA ILE A 86 -7.58 7.88 15.00
C ILE A 86 -7.58 8.74 13.73
N ILE A 87 -7.88 8.16 12.56
CA ILE A 87 -7.80 8.84 11.25
C ILE A 87 -9.00 9.76 11.02
N TYR A 88 -10.23 9.35 11.42
CA TYR A 88 -11.48 10.04 11.05
C TYR A 88 -12.26 10.69 12.20
N GLY A 89 -11.75 10.64 13.44
CA GLY A 89 -12.55 11.04 14.59
C GLY A 89 -13.50 9.94 15.09
N ARG A 90 -13.98 9.08 14.18
CA ARG A 90 -14.98 8.01 14.37
C ARG A 90 -14.61 6.75 13.59
N TYR A 91 -15.15 5.61 13.98
CA TYR A 91 -15.09 4.39 13.16
C TYR A 91 -15.96 4.55 11.92
N LYS A 92 -15.41 4.21 10.76
CA LYS A 92 -16.13 4.24 9.48
C LYS A 92 -15.50 3.22 8.54
N VAL A 93 -16.30 2.66 7.64
CA VAL A 93 -15.80 1.92 6.47
C VAL A 93 -15.66 2.91 5.30
N ILE A 94 -14.51 2.94 4.66
CA ILE A 94 -14.27 3.68 3.42
C ILE A 94 -14.67 2.76 2.27
N PRO A 95 -15.75 3.08 1.53
CA PRO A 95 -16.26 2.22 0.46
C PRO A 95 -15.45 2.43 -0.82
N LEU A 96 -14.20 1.94 -0.83
CA LEU A 96 -13.27 2.11 -1.95
C LEU A 96 -13.81 1.46 -3.22
N HIS A 97 -14.46 0.30 -3.13
CA HIS A 97 -15.05 -0.37 -4.28
C HIS A 97 -16.09 0.52 -5.00
N ALA A 98 -16.97 1.19 -4.24
CA ALA A 98 -18.02 2.04 -4.78
C ALA A 98 -17.44 3.28 -5.47
N GLU A 99 -16.39 3.87 -4.90
CA GLU A 99 -15.67 4.97 -5.52
C GLU A 99 -15.02 4.52 -6.83
N PHE A 100 -14.40 3.34 -6.88
CA PHE A 100 -13.76 2.84 -8.11
C PHE A 100 -14.78 2.54 -9.21
N ILE A 101 -15.97 2.02 -8.86
CA ILE A 101 -17.09 1.89 -9.81
C ILE A 101 -17.40 3.25 -10.41
N ALA A 102 -17.61 4.25 -9.57
CA ALA A 102 -18.01 5.57 -10.01
C ALA A 102 -16.87 6.33 -10.74
N GLN A 103 -15.60 6.01 -10.50
CA GLN A 103 -14.44 6.49 -11.26
C GLN A 103 -14.40 5.87 -12.66
N CYS A 104 -14.52 4.56 -12.75
CA CYS A 104 -14.41 3.85 -14.03
C CYS A 104 -15.59 4.18 -14.96
N GLU A 105 -16.82 4.32 -14.42
CA GLU A 105 -17.99 4.80 -15.15
C GLU A 105 -17.77 6.22 -15.71
N ASP A 106 -17.22 7.13 -14.91
CA ASP A 106 -16.88 8.51 -15.33
C ASP A 106 -15.82 8.54 -16.46
N ILE A 107 -14.89 7.59 -16.46
CA ILE A 107 -13.87 7.43 -17.51
C ILE A 107 -14.46 6.85 -18.81
N GLY A 108 -15.59 6.13 -18.73
CA GLY A 108 -16.29 5.53 -19.86
C GLY A 108 -16.22 4.00 -19.94
N PHE A 109 -15.86 3.32 -18.84
CA PHE A 109 -16.05 1.88 -18.72
C PHE A 109 -17.49 1.53 -18.34
N ASP A 110 -18.00 0.39 -18.81
CA ASP A 110 -19.25 -0.20 -18.33
C ASP A 110 -18.97 -1.10 -17.12
N TYR A 111 -19.64 -0.86 -15.98
CA TYR A 111 -19.62 -1.78 -14.85
C TYR A 111 -20.37 -3.08 -15.19
N MET A 112 -19.71 -4.22 -14.94
CA MET A 112 -20.24 -5.54 -15.31
C MET A 112 -20.66 -6.40 -14.12
N GLY A 113 -20.56 -5.86 -12.91
CA GLY A 113 -20.78 -6.59 -11.67
C GLY A 113 -19.49 -6.81 -10.88
N SER A 114 -19.65 -7.39 -9.69
CA SER A 114 -18.55 -7.71 -8.79
C SER A 114 -18.64 -9.17 -8.37
N ILE A 115 -17.48 -9.80 -8.22
CA ILE A 115 -17.34 -11.10 -7.57
C ILE A 115 -16.93 -10.85 -6.12
N ILE A 116 -17.62 -11.47 -5.18
CA ILE A 116 -17.29 -11.40 -3.75
C ILE A 116 -16.29 -12.52 -3.47
N TRP A 117 -15.03 -12.16 -3.22
CA TRP A 117 -14.01 -13.11 -2.82
C TRP A 117 -13.95 -13.19 -1.30
N GLN A 118 -14.48 -14.27 -0.72
CA GLN A 118 -14.40 -14.54 0.70
C GLN A 118 -13.07 -15.23 1.02
N LYS A 119 -12.26 -14.59 1.88
CA LYS A 119 -10.98 -15.13 2.33
C LYS A 119 -11.26 -16.07 3.50
N LYS A 120 -10.78 -17.31 3.44
CA LYS A 120 -10.73 -18.15 4.66
C LYS A 120 -9.76 -17.50 5.66
N THR A 121 -10.29 -16.79 6.66
CA THR A 121 -9.52 -16.16 7.72
C THR A 121 -9.38 -17.09 8.91
N THR A 122 -8.13 -17.41 9.28
CA THR A 122 -7.80 -17.54 10.70
C THR A 122 -7.77 -16.11 11.26
N MET A 123 -8.29 -15.88 12.46
CA MET A 123 -8.65 -14.59 13.09
C MET A 123 -7.53 -13.53 13.27
N ASN A 124 -6.49 -13.51 12.44
CA ASN A 124 -5.34 -12.61 12.55
C ASN A 124 -4.96 -11.99 11.19
N THR A 125 -5.90 -11.38 10.47
CA THR A 125 -5.54 -10.59 9.28
C THR A 125 -5.11 -9.18 9.69
N THR A 126 -3.98 -8.73 9.14
CA THR A 126 -3.57 -7.33 9.11
C THR A 126 -4.56 -6.53 8.25
N GLY A 127 -5.69 -6.13 8.84
CA GLY A 127 -6.74 -5.35 8.17
C GLY A 127 -8.17 -5.83 8.45
N GLY A 128 -8.36 -7.07 8.92
CA GLY A 128 -9.66 -7.57 9.36
C GLY A 128 -9.98 -7.08 10.77
N ALA A 129 -11.16 -6.50 10.94
CA ALA A 129 -11.64 -6.15 12.26
C ALA A 129 -12.01 -7.46 12.99
N ASN A 130 -11.31 -7.79 14.08
CA ASN A 130 -11.93 -8.57 15.15
C ASN A 130 -13.29 -7.94 15.44
N ILE A 131 -14.35 -8.72 15.68
CA ILE A 131 -15.69 -8.20 15.99
C ILE A 131 -15.57 -7.11 17.06
N MET A 132 -15.70 -5.85 16.64
CA MET A 132 -15.59 -4.69 17.52
C MET A 132 -16.97 -4.41 18.08
N GLY A 133 -17.08 -4.19 19.38
CA GLY A 133 -18.36 -3.93 20.03
C GLY A 133 -18.29 -4.26 21.50
N SER A 134 -19.39 -3.99 22.20
CA SER A 134 -19.49 -4.22 23.64
C SER A 134 -19.80 -5.69 23.95
N TYR A 135 -18.99 -6.66 23.54
CA TYR A 135 -19.27 -8.08 23.83
C TYR A 135 -19.50 -8.32 25.34
N PRO A 136 -20.55 -9.06 25.76
CA PRO A 136 -21.59 -9.72 24.95
C PRO A 136 -22.83 -8.87 24.61
N TYR A 137 -22.83 -7.58 24.98
CA TYR A 137 -23.92 -6.64 24.75
C TYR A 137 -24.03 -6.18 23.28
N PRO A 138 -25.23 -6.23 22.67
CA PRO A 138 -25.38 -6.20 21.21
C PRO A 138 -25.31 -4.85 20.47
N PRO A 139 -25.51 -3.65 21.06
CA PRO A 139 -25.92 -2.50 20.25
C PRO A 139 -24.84 -1.93 19.32
N ASN A 140 -23.56 -2.22 19.57
CA ASN A 140 -22.42 -1.60 18.88
C ASN A 140 -21.53 -2.61 18.14
N GLY A 141 -22.03 -3.83 17.88
CA GLY A 141 -21.30 -4.84 17.12
C GLY A 141 -21.04 -4.39 15.69
N MET A 142 -19.78 -4.36 15.27
CA MET A 142 -19.38 -4.14 13.87
C MET A 142 -19.30 -5.46 13.13
N ILE A 143 -19.73 -5.46 11.87
CA ILE A 143 -19.65 -6.61 10.97
C ILE A 143 -18.18 -6.85 10.62
N GLU A 144 -17.73 -8.10 10.73
CA GLU A 144 -16.45 -8.54 10.22
C GLU A 144 -16.48 -8.51 8.69
N ILE A 145 -15.49 -7.85 8.07
CA ILE A 145 -15.31 -7.85 6.61
C ILE A 145 -14.24 -8.89 6.30
N ASP A 146 -14.69 -10.11 5.98
CA ASP A 146 -13.85 -11.26 5.61
C ASP A 146 -13.77 -11.47 4.09
N TYR A 147 -14.26 -10.51 3.31
CA TYR A 147 -14.31 -10.56 1.86
C TYR A 147 -13.68 -9.31 1.20
N GLU A 148 -13.31 -9.47 -0.06
CA GLU A 148 -12.95 -8.38 -0.97
C GLU A 148 -13.80 -8.43 -2.23
N PHE A 149 -13.88 -7.30 -2.92
CA PHE A 149 -14.57 -7.19 -4.20
C PHE A 149 -13.57 -7.35 -5.33
N ILE A 150 -13.89 -8.21 -6.28
CA ILE A 150 -13.28 -8.20 -7.61
C ILE A 150 -14.27 -7.51 -8.53
N VAL A 151 -14.05 -6.22 -8.74
CA VAL A 151 -14.93 -5.36 -9.55
C VAL A 151 -14.54 -5.54 -11.01
N VAL A 152 -15.52 -5.82 -11.87
CA VAL A 152 -15.29 -6.10 -13.29
C VAL A 152 -15.87 -4.98 -14.15
N PHE A 153 -15.04 -4.44 -15.01
CA PHE A 153 -15.38 -3.39 -15.97
C PHE A 153 -15.12 -3.85 -17.39
N LYS A 154 -15.88 -3.33 -18.35
CA LYS A 154 -15.68 -3.55 -19.78
C LYS A 154 -15.47 -2.22 -20.48
N LYS A 155 -14.46 -2.13 -21.35
CA LYS A 155 -14.36 -1.00 -22.28
C LYS A 155 -15.38 -1.21 -23.41
N PRO A 156 -16.30 -0.25 -23.66
CA PRO A 156 -17.27 -0.37 -24.74
C PRO A 156 -16.61 -0.60 -26.10
N GLY A 157 -17.36 -1.23 -27.00
CA GLY A 157 -16.91 -1.52 -28.36
C GLY A 157 -16.84 -3.02 -28.68
N LYS A 158 -16.41 -3.30 -29.92
CA LYS A 158 -16.48 -4.63 -30.52
C LYS A 158 -15.19 -5.41 -30.27
N SER A 159 -15.32 -6.63 -29.75
CA SER A 159 -14.20 -7.56 -29.61
C SER A 159 -13.73 -8.09 -30.97
N GLU A 160 -12.43 -8.32 -31.10
CA GLU A 160 -11.80 -8.91 -32.28
C GLU A 160 -12.30 -10.35 -32.53
N LYS A 161 -12.32 -10.76 -33.81
CA LYS A 161 -12.66 -12.15 -34.16
C LYS A 161 -11.47 -13.05 -33.83
N ILE A 162 -11.67 -13.99 -32.90
CA ILE A 162 -10.62 -14.93 -32.49
C ILE A 162 -10.65 -16.19 -33.37
N PRO A 163 -9.49 -16.65 -33.89
CA PRO A 163 -9.38 -17.90 -34.66
C PRO A 163 -9.88 -19.11 -33.88
N LYS A 164 -10.48 -20.08 -34.59
CA LYS A 164 -11.07 -21.29 -33.97
C LYS A 164 -10.04 -22.08 -33.17
N GLU A 165 -8.83 -22.24 -33.69
CA GLU A 165 -7.76 -22.97 -33.00
C GLU A 165 -7.39 -22.33 -31.64
N VAL A 166 -7.33 -21.00 -31.59
CA VAL A 166 -7.04 -20.24 -30.37
C VAL A 166 -8.19 -20.36 -29.37
N LYS A 167 -9.45 -20.37 -29.84
CA LYS A 167 -10.63 -20.62 -29.01
C LYS A 167 -10.59 -22.01 -28.37
N GLU A 168 -10.27 -23.05 -29.15
CA GLU A 168 -10.18 -24.42 -28.63
C GLU A 168 -9.09 -24.55 -27.56
N LYS A 169 -7.92 -23.92 -27.76
CA LYS A 169 -6.84 -23.88 -26.75
C LYS A 169 -7.18 -23.13 -25.47
N SER A 170 -8.26 -22.34 -25.48
CA SER A 170 -8.69 -21.52 -24.35
C SER A 170 -9.97 -22.02 -23.70
N LYS A 171 -10.43 -23.21 -24.09
CA LYS A 171 -11.67 -23.81 -23.60
C LYS A 171 -11.59 -24.07 -22.10
N LEU A 172 -12.64 -23.69 -21.39
CA LEU A 172 -12.85 -24.05 -19.99
C LEU A 172 -13.59 -25.38 -19.91
N THR A 173 -13.32 -26.17 -18.86
CA THR A 173 -14.20 -27.28 -18.53
C THR A 173 -15.55 -26.76 -18.03
N LYS A 174 -16.56 -27.64 -17.97
CA LYS A 174 -17.88 -27.25 -17.44
C LYS A 174 -17.79 -26.86 -15.96
N GLU A 175 -16.92 -27.53 -15.23
CA GLU A 175 -16.66 -27.33 -13.81
C GLU A 175 -16.01 -25.95 -13.60
N GLU A 176 -14.96 -25.65 -14.37
CA GLU A 176 -14.32 -24.33 -14.35
C GLU A 176 -15.28 -23.22 -14.73
N TRP A 177 -16.13 -23.43 -15.74
CA TRP A 177 -17.14 -22.43 -16.11
C TRP A 177 -18.10 -22.14 -14.96
N LYS A 178 -18.64 -23.19 -14.32
CA LYS A 178 -19.55 -23.03 -13.17
C LYS A 178 -18.87 -22.39 -11.97
N GLU A 179 -17.61 -22.73 -11.72
CA GLU A 179 -16.86 -22.20 -10.59
C GLU A 179 -16.44 -20.74 -10.81
N TYR A 180 -15.96 -20.40 -12.00
CA TYR A 180 -15.36 -19.08 -12.26
C TYR A 180 -16.44 -18.02 -12.53
N PHE A 181 -17.53 -18.37 -13.21
CA PHE A 181 -18.64 -17.45 -13.49
C PHE A 181 -19.69 -17.41 -12.36
N TYR A 182 -19.30 -17.81 -11.14
CA TYR A 182 -20.11 -17.67 -9.94
C TYR A 182 -19.78 -16.37 -9.20
N GLY A 183 -20.80 -15.72 -8.63
CA GLY A 183 -20.65 -14.40 -7.98
C GLY A 183 -19.87 -14.42 -6.66
N HIS A 184 -19.59 -15.60 -6.10
CA HIS A 184 -18.89 -15.76 -4.82
C HIS A 184 -17.73 -16.73 -4.96
N TRP A 185 -16.52 -16.29 -4.63
CA TRP A 185 -15.32 -17.13 -4.68
C TRP A 185 -14.81 -17.44 -3.28
N TYR A 186 -14.44 -18.70 -3.04
CA TYR A 186 -14.04 -19.20 -1.73
C TYR A 186 -12.67 -19.86 -1.81
N PHE A 187 -11.60 -19.09 -1.58
CA PHE A 187 -10.24 -19.61 -1.45
C PHE A 187 -9.39 -18.75 -0.52
N GLY A 188 -8.37 -19.36 0.09
CA GLY A 188 -7.50 -18.69 1.05
C GLY A 188 -6.65 -17.59 0.43
N GLY A 189 -6.31 -16.57 1.23
CA GLY A 189 -5.31 -15.57 0.83
C GLY A 189 -3.90 -16.15 0.70
N ALA A 190 -2.99 -15.41 0.07
CA ALA A 190 -1.58 -15.76 0.03
C ALA A 190 -0.92 -15.53 1.42
N LYS A 191 0.01 -16.41 1.82
CA LYS A 191 0.85 -16.16 3.00
C LYS A 191 1.72 -14.93 2.73
N GLN A 192 1.65 -13.93 3.61
CA GLN A 192 2.56 -12.77 3.55
C GLN A 192 3.95 -13.25 3.97
N ILE A 193 4.84 -13.43 2.99
CA ILE A 193 6.28 -13.56 3.21
C ILE A 193 6.86 -12.16 2.95
N GLU A 194 7.73 -11.70 3.84
CA GLU A 194 8.55 -10.48 3.73
C GLU A 194 8.01 -9.37 2.79
N HIS A 195 7.32 -8.38 3.36
CA HIS A 195 7.03 -7.12 2.66
C HIS A 195 6.05 -7.18 1.46
N GLU A 196 5.33 -8.28 1.23
CA GLU A 196 4.39 -8.39 0.11
C GLU A 196 2.90 -8.34 0.55
N ALA A 197 2.11 -7.44 -0.05
CA ALA A 197 0.65 -7.53 -0.03
C ALA A 197 0.23 -8.17 -1.35
N MET A 198 -0.29 -9.39 -1.31
CA MET A 198 -0.58 -10.18 -2.51
C MET A 198 -1.96 -10.81 -2.44
N PHE A 199 -2.68 -10.77 -3.57
CA PHE A 199 -3.68 -11.79 -3.85
C PHE A 199 -3.00 -13.13 -4.23
N PRO A 200 -3.62 -14.28 -3.93
CA PRO A 200 -3.11 -15.58 -4.35
C PRO A 200 -3.17 -15.73 -5.87
N GLU A 201 -2.28 -16.57 -6.43
CA GLU A 201 -2.18 -16.83 -7.88
C GLU A 201 -3.49 -17.34 -8.51
N GLU A 202 -4.35 -17.99 -7.71
CA GLU A 202 -5.66 -18.46 -8.14
C GLU A 202 -6.57 -17.31 -8.64
N LEU A 203 -6.51 -16.13 -8.02
CA LEU A 203 -7.33 -14.97 -8.40
C LEU A 203 -7.05 -14.52 -9.85
N PRO A 204 -5.82 -14.13 -10.23
CA PRO A 204 -5.54 -13.74 -11.61
C PRO A 204 -5.68 -14.92 -12.56
N LYS A 205 -5.35 -16.15 -12.15
CA LYS A 205 -5.52 -17.35 -13.00
C LYS A 205 -6.97 -17.51 -13.46
N ARG A 206 -7.95 -17.38 -12.56
CA ARG A 206 -9.39 -17.43 -12.89
C ARG A 206 -9.76 -16.34 -13.88
N LEU A 207 -9.41 -15.09 -13.58
CA LEU A 207 -9.77 -13.93 -14.41
C LEU A 207 -9.14 -14.01 -15.82
N ILE A 208 -7.88 -14.44 -15.91
CA ILE A 208 -7.18 -14.66 -17.18
C ILE A 208 -7.92 -15.73 -17.98
N LYS A 209 -8.27 -16.86 -17.35
CA LYS A 209 -9.03 -17.94 -18.01
C LYS A 209 -10.44 -17.51 -18.44
N MET A 210 -11.11 -16.65 -17.68
CA MET A 210 -12.46 -16.16 -18.01
C MET A 210 -12.47 -15.16 -19.18
N TYR A 211 -11.46 -14.29 -19.27
CA TYR A 211 -11.55 -13.07 -20.08
C TYR A 211 -10.47 -12.93 -21.16
N THR A 212 -9.60 -13.91 -21.32
CA THR A 212 -8.57 -13.93 -22.38
C THR A 212 -8.50 -15.26 -23.11
N PHE A 213 -7.89 -15.24 -24.29
CA PHE A 213 -7.46 -16.41 -25.03
C PHE A 213 -5.94 -16.62 -24.93
N VAL A 214 -5.46 -17.83 -25.25
CA VAL A 214 -4.01 -18.09 -25.38
C VAL A 214 -3.39 -17.09 -26.36
N GLY A 215 -2.26 -16.48 -25.98
CA GLY A 215 -1.56 -15.44 -26.75
C GLY A 215 -2.03 -14.00 -26.50
N ASP A 216 -3.17 -13.79 -25.85
CA ASP A 216 -3.61 -12.44 -25.41
C ASP A 216 -2.61 -11.84 -24.40
N THR A 217 -2.62 -10.51 -24.26
CA THR A 217 -1.72 -9.77 -23.35
C THR A 217 -2.45 -9.32 -22.09
N VAL A 218 -1.93 -9.71 -20.92
CA VAL A 218 -2.47 -9.38 -19.59
C VAL A 218 -1.59 -8.32 -18.90
N LEU A 219 -2.18 -7.24 -18.42
CA LEU A 219 -1.46 -6.18 -17.73
C LEU A 219 -1.80 -6.07 -16.24
N ASP A 220 -0.80 -5.73 -15.42
CA ASP A 220 -0.95 -5.32 -14.02
C ASP A 220 -0.23 -3.97 -13.77
N PRO A 221 -0.95 -2.86 -13.51
CA PRO A 221 -0.37 -1.55 -13.21
C PRO A 221 0.26 -1.45 -11.81
N PHE A 222 0.04 -2.44 -10.94
CA PHE A 222 0.53 -2.51 -9.56
C PHE A 222 1.11 -3.91 -9.28
N LEU A 223 2.13 -4.26 -10.06
CA LEU A 223 2.64 -5.62 -10.18
C LEU A 223 3.09 -6.23 -8.84
N GLY A 224 3.68 -5.43 -7.95
CA GLY A 224 4.22 -5.88 -6.68
C GLY A 224 5.21 -7.02 -6.88
N SER A 225 4.85 -8.18 -6.35
CA SER A 225 5.70 -9.36 -6.39
C SER A 225 5.69 -10.14 -7.71
N GLY A 226 4.81 -9.80 -8.65
CA GLY A 226 4.77 -10.45 -9.97
C GLY A 226 3.75 -11.58 -10.14
N THR A 227 2.76 -11.70 -9.24
CA THR A 227 1.74 -12.78 -9.29
C THR A 227 0.99 -12.83 -10.62
N THR A 228 0.53 -11.68 -11.13
CA THR A 228 -0.25 -11.60 -12.37
C THR A 228 0.57 -12.05 -13.58
N VAL A 229 1.84 -11.61 -13.67
CA VAL A 229 2.75 -12.01 -14.74
C VAL A 229 2.99 -13.52 -14.70
N LYS A 230 3.27 -14.08 -13.51
CA LYS A 230 3.47 -15.53 -13.37
C LYS A 230 2.23 -16.31 -13.83
N ALA A 231 1.03 -15.91 -13.38
CA ALA A 231 -0.22 -16.57 -13.76
C ALA A 231 -0.50 -16.48 -15.27
N ALA A 232 -0.25 -15.32 -15.88
CA ALA A 232 -0.39 -15.13 -17.32
C ALA A 232 0.58 -16.04 -18.10
N LEU A 233 1.84 -16.09 -17.69
CA LEU A 233 2.84 -16.93 -18.35
C LEU A 233 2.51 -18.42 -18.23
N ALA A 234 2.08 -18.88 -17.06
CA ALA A 234 1.67 -20.27 -16.83
C ALA A 234 0.44 -20.67 -17.68
N LEU A 235 -0.40 -19.70 -18.06
CA LEU A 235 -1.57 -19.90 -18.92
C LEU A 235 -1.29 -19.60 -20.39
N HIS A 236 -0.04 -19.46 -20.81
CA HIS A 236 0.35 -19.15 -22.19
C HIS A 236 -0.23 -17.83 -22.72
N ARG A 237 -0.37 -16.82 -21.85
CA ARG A 237 -0.61 -15.42 -22.22
C ARG A 237 0.70 -14.64 -22.15
N ASN A 238 0.73 -13.52 -22.86
CA ASN A 238 1.78 -12.52 -22.69
C ASN A 238 1.45 -11.64 -21.49
N SER A 239 2.44 -10.94 -20.93
CA SER A 239 2.16 -10.04 -19.82
C SER A 239 3.00 -8.77 -19.78
N ILE A 240 2.41 -7.70 -19.25
CA ILE A 240 3.10 -6.45 -18.93
C ILE A 240 2.81 -6.11 -17.47
N GLY A 241 3.82 -5.78 -16.68
CA GLY A 241 3.63 -5.38 -15.29
C GLY A 241 4.39 -4.12 -14.95
N TYR A 242 3.75 -3.19 -14.27
CA TYR A 242 4.37 -1.97 -13.74
C TYR A 242 4.64 -2.10 -12.25
N GLU A 243 5.87 -1.77 -11.85
CA GLU A 243 6.26 -1.66 -10.46
C GLU A 243 7.11 -0.41 -10.26
N ILE A 244 6.77 0.44 -9.30
CA ILE A 244 7.50 1.70 -9.08
C ILE A 244 8.74 1.47 -8.21
N ASN A 245 8.73 0.47 -7.33
CA ASN A 245 9.82 0.18 -6.42
C ASN A 245 10.76 -0.90 -6.98
N GLU A 246 11.93 -0.47 -7.44
CA GLU A 246 12.96 -1.37 -8.00
C GLU A 246 13.36 -2.52 -7.05
N ASN A 247 13.20 -2.35 -5.73
CA ASN A 247 13.51 -3.41 -4.76
C ASN A 247 12.65 -4.68 -4.96
N PHE A 248 11.46 -4.57 -5.56
CA PHE A 248 10.62 -5.71 -5.91
C PHE A 248 11.17 -6.51 -7.10
N LEU A 249 12.12 -5.98 -7.87
CA LEU A 249 12.65 -6.68 -9.05
C LEU A 249 13.31 -8.01 -8.67
N ASN A 250 14.00 -8.07 -7.53
CA ASN A 250 14.61 -9.30 -7.03
C ASN A 250 13.56 -10.36 -6.66
N VAL A 251 12.44 -9.92 -6.06
CA VAL A 251 11.29 -10.75 -5.73
C VAL A 251 10.63 -11.28 -7.00
N ILE A 252 10.38 -10.40 -7.97
CA ILE A 252 9.76 -10.76 -9.25
C ILE A 252 10.65 -11.79 -9.97
N LYS A 253 11.96 -11.54 -10.05
CA LYS A 253 12.92 -12.48 -10.66
C LYS A 253 12.87 -13.85 -10.00
N GLU A 254 12.85 -13.90 -8.67
CA GLU A 254 12.75 -15.16 -7.93
C GLU A 254 11.42 -15.88 -8.19
N LYS A 255 10.30 -15.14 -8.15
CA LYS A 255 8.96 -15.69 -8.39
C LYS A 255 8.79 -16.24 -9.81
N LEU A 256 9.49 -15.66 -10.77
CA LEU A 256 9.55 -16.10 -12.17
C LEU A 256 10.62 -17.18 -12.43
N GLY A 257 11.34 -17.64 -11.40
CA GLY A 257 12.35 -18.69 -11.53
C GLY A 257 13.66 -18.25 -12.19
N LEU A 258 13.89 -16.95 -12.34
CA LEU A 258 15.03 -16.39 -13.10
C LEU A 258 16.38 -16.49 -12.38
N LYS A 259 16.42 -16.89 -11.09
CA LYS A 259 17.68 -17.05 -10.33
C LYS A 259 18.33 -18.43 -10.49
N GLN A 260 17.61 -19.46 -10.96
CA GLN A 260 18.05 -20.86 -10.84
C GLN A 260 18.71 -21.46 -12.09
N SER A 261 18.85 -20.73 -13.20
CA SER A 261 19.50 -21.26 -14.40
C SER A 261 20.43 -20.23 -15.06
N LEU A 262 21.74 -20.42 -14.87
CA LEU A 262 22.78 -19.77 -15.68
C LEU A 262 22.66 -20.12 -17.19
N LEU A 263 21.80 -21.07 -17.56
CA LEU A 263 21.65 -21.64 -18.90
C LEU A 263 20.22 -21.55 -19.48
N GLN A 264 19.26 -20.97 -18.76
CA GLN A 264 17.91 -20.70 -19.28
C GLN A 264 17.52 -19.26 -18.94
N PHE A 265 18.15 -18.31 -19.62
CA PHE A 265 17.41 -17.08 -19.91
C PHE A 265 16.12 -17.52 -20.63
N SER A 266 14.96 -17.26 -20.03
CA SER A 266 13.77 -17.17 -20.88
C SER A 266 13.98 -15.93 -21.73
N GLU A 267 14.44 -16.10 -22.98
CA GLU A 267 14.71 -15.02 -23.95
C GLU A 267 13.52 -14.05 -24.13
N ASN A 268 12.36 -14.41 -23.57
CA ASN A 268 11.09 -13.71 -23.72
C ASN A 268 10.72 -12.79 -22.52
N ILE A 269 11.55 -12.67 -21.47
CA ILE A 269 11.27 -11.73 -20.35
C ILE A 269 12.18 -10.51 -20.43
N GLN A 270 11.58 -9.35 -20.66
CA GLN A 270 12.27 -8.06 -20.75
C GLN A 270 12.03 -7.25 -19.48
N ILE A 271 13.11 -6.67 -18.92
CA ILE A 271 13.03 -5.69 -17.83
C ILE A 271 13.34 -4.31 -18.42
N ILE A 272 12.47 -3.34 -18.17
CA ILE A 272 12.59 -1.97 -18.68
C ILE A 272 12.63 -1.02 -17.49
N ASN A 273 13.75 -0.33 -17.29
CA ASN A 273 13.88 0.70 -16.27
C ASN A 273 13.60 2.07 -16.90
N ARG A 274 12.44 2.68 -16.60
CA ARG A 274 12.05 3.96 -17.18
C ARG A 274 12.97 5.08 -16.68
N GLN A 275 13.61 5.78 -17.63
CA GLN A 275 14.42 6.97 -17.35
C GLN A 275 13.64 8.28 -17.53
N THR A 276 12.59 8.26 -18.34
CA THR A 276 11.79 9.44 -18.67
C THR A 276 10.89 9.84 -17.49
N ALA A 277 11.04 11.07 -17.00
CA ALA A 277 10.14 11.63 -16.00
C ALA A 277 8.72 11.78 -16.56
N ILE A 278 7.71 11.45 -15.76
CA ILE A 278 6.31 11.64 -16.15
C ILE A 278 5.81 13.01 -15.72
N LYS A 279 5.10 13.69 -16.61
CA LYS A 279 4.34 14.89 -16.26
C LYS A 279 2.93 14.45 -15.84
N ILE A 280 2.59 14.71 -14.57
CA ILE A 280 1.25 14.45 -14.03
C ILE A 280 0.31 15.59 -14.46
N ASP A 281 -0.66 15.27 -15.30
CA ASP A 281 -1.62 16.26 -15.81
C ASP A 281 -2.60 16.72 -14.72
N LYS A 282 -3.10 17.96 -14.81
CA LYS A 282 -4.15 18.42 -13.87
C LYS A 282 -5.45 17.63 -14.11
N LEU A 283 -6.12 17.25 -13.03
CA LEU A 283 -7.41 16.55 -13.08
C LEU A 283 -8.56 17.48 -12.71
N SER A 284 -9.67 17.35 -13.44
CA SER A 284 -10.98 17.89 -13.06
C SER A 284 -11.76 16.95 -12.12
N TYR A 285 -11.33 15.68 -12.00
CA TYR A 285 -11.96 14.69 -11.14
C TYR A 285 -11.96 15.11 -9.66
N VAL A 286 -13.13 15.02 -9.02
CA VAL A 286 -13.32 15.26 -7.59
C VAL A 286 -13.88 13.99 -6.95
N PRO A 287 -13.17 13.40 -5.97
CA PRO A 287 -13.65 12.21 -5.28
C PRO A 287 -14.98 12.41 -4.57
N ARG A 288 -15.87 11.41 -4.62
CA ARG A 288 -17.23 11.50 -4.04
C ARG A 288 -17.22 11.18 -2.54
N ILE A 289 -16.24 10.41 -2.09
CA ILE A 289 -16.02 10.15 -0.66
C ILE A 289 -15.51 11.43 0.01
N LYS A 290 -16.03 11.76 1.21
CA LYS A 290 -15.51 12.86 2.04
C LYS A 290 -14.01 12.68 2.26
N ASP A 291 -13.25 13.73 1.97
CA ASP A 291 -11.80 13.71 2.16
C ASP A 291 -11.44 13.40 3.60
N ALA A 292 -10.30 12.75 3.75
CA ALA A 292 -9.65 12.61 5.02
C ALA A 292 -8.15 12.66 4.84
N LYS A 293 -7.55 13.39 5.76
CA LYS A 293 -6.14 13.31 6.03
C LYS A 293 -6.00 12.47 7.30
N PRO A 294 -4.97 11.63 7.43
CA PRO A 294 -4.65 11.05 8.72
C PRO A 294 -4.51 12.18 9.74
N LYS A 295 -5.54 12.37 10.56
CA LYS A 295 -5.41 13.18 11.76
C LYS A 295 -4.75 12.31 12.79
N ILE A 296 -3.71 12.83 13.41
CA ILE A 296 -2.91 12.04 14.33
C ILE A 296 -3.25 12.55 15.71
N ASP A 297 -4.47 12.25 16.17
CA ASP A 297 -4.91 12.70 17.47
C ASP A 297 -4.10 11.99 18.56
N PRO A 298 -3.21 12.70 19.27
CA PRO A 298 -2.36 12.09 20.26
C PRO A 298 -3.14 11.46 21.41
N LYS A 299 -4.36 11.95 21.70
CA LYS A 299 -5.22 11.44 22.77
C LYS A 299 -5.71 10.03 22.49
N LYS A 300 -5.71 9.59 21.23
CA LYS A 300 -6.21 8.28 20.80
C LYS A 300 -5.13 7.19 20.72
N PHE A 301 -3.88 7.56 20.92
CA PHE A 301 -2.80 6.57 21.00
C PHE A 301 -2.73 6.01 22.42
N ASN A 302 -2.97 4.71 22.57
CA ASN A 302 -2.71 4.03 23.84
C ASN A 302 -1.20 3.79 23.98
N PHE A 303 -0.53 4.69 24.69
CA PHE A 303 0.90 4.67 24.89
C PHE A 303 1.37 3.77 26.06
N LYS A 304 0.47 3.04 26.70
CA LYS A 304 0.77 2.31 27.95
C LYS A 304 1.61 1.02 27.80
N ASN A 305 1.89 0.52 26.58
CA ASN A 305 2.42 -0.84 26.38
C ASN A 305 3.75 -0.94 25.60
N ASP A 306 4.73 -0.05 25.82
CA ASP A 306 6.07 -0.08 25.15
C ASP A 306 5.99 -0.35 23.63
N ARG A 307 4.92 0.15 22.99
CA ARG A 307 4.69 -0.06 21.57
C ARG A 307 5.82 0.59 20.78
N LEU A 308 6.42 -0.18 19.89
CA LEU A 308 7.46 0.31 19.00
C LEU A 308 6.87 1.07 17.82
N TYR A 309 7.49 2.20 17.50
CA TYR A 309 7.20 3.08 16.37
C TYR A 309 8.49 3.28 15.57
N ARG A 310 8.40 3.34 14.26
CA ARG A 310 9.58 3.61 13.41
C ARG A 310 9.72 5.09 13.18
N VAL A 311 10.92 5.64 13.33
CA VAL A 311 11.22 7.03 12.97
C VAL A 311 11.39 7.12 11.46
N VAL A 312 10.51 7.89 10.81
CA VAL A 312 10.49 8.03 9.34
C VAL A 312 11.09 9.34 8.86
N ASP A 313 11.14 10.36 9.71
CA ASP A 313 11.70 11.66 9.35
C ASP A 313 12.24 12.41 10.58
N ILE A 314 13.16 13.35 10.35
CA ILE A 314 13.68 14.28 11.35
C ILE A 314 13.22 15.68 10.95
N ILE A 315 12.28 16.25 11.72
CA ILE A 315 11.66 17.54 11.38
C ILE A 315 12.60 18.70 11.71
N ASP A 316 13.16 18.66 12.91
CA ASP A 316 14.11 19.65 13.41
C ASP A 316 15.01 19.01 14.48
N GLU A 317 15.87 19.80 15.12
CA GLU A 317 16.85 19.34 16.13
C GLU A 317 16.23 18.71 17.38
N GLN A 318 14.92 18.89 17.57
CA GLN A 318 14.19 18.52 18.79
C GLN A 318 12.94 17.66 18.50
N THR A 319 12.63 17.40 17.23
CA THR A 319 11.36 16.81 16.79
C THR A 319 11.59 15.73 15.74
N ILE A 320 11.05 14.54 16.00
CA ILE A 320 11.08 13.40 15.08
C ILE A 320 9.67 13.07 14.60
N LYS A 321 9.55 12.51 13.41
CA LYS A 321 8.28 12.00 12.86
C LYS A 321 8.26 10.48 12.89
N LEU A 322 7.17 9.92 13.41
CA LEU A 322 6.96 8.48 13.45
C LEU A 322 6.24 7.97 12.19
N ASN A 323 6.27 6.67 11.94
CA ASN A 323 5.53 5.98 10.87
C ASN A 323 4.00 6.07 11.01
N THR A 324 3.52 6.50 12.17
CA THR A 324 2.12 6.88 12.38
C THR A 324 1.83 8.29 11.86
N GLY A 325 2.88 9.04 11.51
CA GLY A 325 2.94 10.46 11.19
C GLY A 325 3.08 11.38 12.41
N LEU A 326 3.02 10.84 13.64
CA LEU A 326 3.03 11.61 14.88
C LEU A 326 4.35 12.37 15.02
N LEU A 327 4.27 13.66 15.29
CA LEU A 327 5.42 14.47 15.62
C LEU A 327 5.72 14.32 17.11
N VAL A 328 6.95 13.96 17.43
CA VAL A 328 7.40 13.74 18.79
C VAL A 328 8.53 14.70 19.09
N LYS A 329 8.23 15.71 19.91
CA LYS A 329 9.20 16.65 20.46
C LYS A 329 9.84 16.07 21.73
N PHE A 330 11.16 16.14 21.86
CA PHE A 330 11.85 15.61 23.03
C PHE A 330 11.48 16.39 24.29
N LEU A 331 10.84 15.72 25.24
CA LEU A 331 10.44 16.31 26.52
C LEU A 331 11.65 16.56 27.42
N GLY A 332 11.68 17.74 28.05
CA GLY A 332 12.68 18.11 29.07
C GLY A 332 14.06 18.50 28.53
N VAL A 333 14.21 18.60 27.20
CA VAL A 333 15.51 18.85 26.54
C VAL A 333 15.47 20.18 25.80
N LYS A 334 16.49 21.02 25.99
CA LYS A 334 16.71 22.24 25.22
C LYS A 334 17.99 22.10 24.41
N ILE A 335 17.88 22.00 23.09
CA ILE A 335 19.04 21.84 22.20
C ILE A 335 19.86 23.12 22.18
N ILE A 336 21.17 23.00 22.43
CA ILE A 336 22.14 24.12 22.37
C ILE A 336 23.06 24.01 21.15
N LYS A 337 23.31 22.79 20.64
CA LYS A 337 24.12 22.53 19.45
C LYS A 337 23.28 21.88 18.36
N LYS A 338 22.71 22.69 17.48
CA LYS A 338 21.68 22.25 16.52
C LYS A 338 22.23 21.28 15.50
N GLU A 339 23.39 21.58 14.91
CA GLU A 339 24.01 20.81 13.84
C GLU A 339 24.43 19.42 14.33
N GLU A 340 25.11 19.35 15.48
CA GLU A 340 25.51 18.09 16.12
C GLU A 340 24.29 17.22 16.46
N ALA A 341 23.24 17.83 17.02
CA ALA A 341 22.00 17.12 17.34
C ALA A 341 21.32 16.56 16.07
N LEU A 342 21.17 17.37 15.02
CA LEU A 342 20.59 16.93 13.75
C LEU A 342 21.36 15.78 13.11
N GLU A 343 22.70 15.85 13.14
CA GLU A 343 23.55 14.79 12.62
C GLU A 343 23.37 13.49 13.43
N TYR A 344 23.36 13.58 14.76
CA TYR A 344 23.08 12.43 15.62
C TYR A 344 21.70 11.81 15.30
N LEU A 345 20.66 12.63 15.18
CA LEU A 345 19.31 12.16 14.88
C LEU A 345 19.25 11.44 13.52
N ARG A 346 19.86 12.01 12.48
CA ARG A 346 19.90 11.40 11.14
C ARG A 346 20.68 10.09 11.13
N ASN A 347 21.82 10.04 11.82
CA ASN A 347 22.72 8.89 11.77
C ASN A 347 22.30 7.75 12.72
N ARG A 348 21.71 8.09 13.87
CA ARG A 348 21.46 7.13 14.96
C ARG A 348 19.99 6.87 15.24
N ILE A 349 19.08 7.78 14.89
CA ILE A 349 17.65 7.68 15.24
C ILE A 349 16.77 7.42 14.01
N LEU A 350 17.04 8.09 12.89
CA LEU A 350 16.28 7.91 11.64
C LEU A 350 16.26 6.43 11.22
N LYS A 351 15.09 5.96 10.76
CA LYS A 351 14.81 4.55 10.39
C LYS A 351 14.87 3.54 11.56
N LYS A 352 15.15 3.96 12.80
CA LYS A 352 15.14 3.07 13.97
C LYS A 352 13.76 2.96 14.61
N GLU A 353 13.57 1.92 15.41
CA GLU A 353 12.39 1.70 16.23
C GLU A 353 12.55 2.33 17.61
N VAL A 354 11.54 3.08 18.05
CA VAL A 354 11.49 3.76 19.33
C VAL A 354 10.19 3.43 20.08
N TYR A 355 10.22 3.46 21.40
CA TYR A 355 9.03 3.54 22.24
C TYR A 355 9.03 4.85 23.02
N LEU A 356 7.83 5.29 23.39
CA LEU A 356 7.60 6.59 24.00
C LEU A 356 7.11 6.44 25.43
N LYS A 357 7.62 7.26 26.34
CA LYS A 357 7.04 7.48 27.68
C LYS A 357 6.63 8.93 27.82
N PHE A 358 5.58 9.16 28.59
CA PHE A 358 4.92 10.46 28.67
C PHE A 358 4.88 10.98 30.09
N ASP A 359 4.66 12.29 30.17
CA ASP A 359 4.38 13.01 31.40
C ASP A 359 3.01 13.71 31.29
N ASN A 360 2.53 14.30 32.38
CA ASN A 360 1.28 15.07 32.35
C ASN A 360 1.39 16.25 31.36
N GLY A 361 0.38 16.47 30.51
CA GLY A 361 0.39 17.56 29.52
C GLY A 361 1.24 17.30 28.27
N SER A 362 1.47 16.05 27.91
CA SER A 362 2.31 15.61 26.79
C SER A 362 1.76 15.87 25.39
N ILE A 363 0.58 16.47 25.26
CA ILE A 363 -0.06 16.75 23.97
C ILE A 363 0.11 18.25 23.72
N LEU A 364 0.85 18.61 22.68
CA LEU A 364 1.15 20.00 22.34
C LEU A 364 0.10 20.58 21.38
N ASP A 365 -0.26 19.83 20.35
CA ASP A 365 -1.26 20.23 19.35
C ASP A 365 -1.92 18.99 18.68
N GLU A 366 -2.64 19.20 17.57
CA GLU A 366 -3.39 18.14 16.86
C GLU A 366 -2.53 16.98 16.36
N ASN A 367 -1.22 17.16 16.12
CA ASN A 367 -0.33 16.13 15.57
C ASN A 367 1.01 15.99 16.31
N THR A 368 1.23 16.80 17.35
CA THR A 368 2.50 16.85 18.09
C THR A 368 2.34 16.46 19.55
N VAL A 369 3.20 15.56 20.00
CA VAL A 369 3.39 15.23 21.41
C VAL A 369 4.76 15.61 21.91
N SER A 370 4.87 15.85 23.21
CA SER A 370 6.13 15.86 23.93
C SER A 370 6.32 14.55 24.69
N ALA A 371 7.44 13.86 24.46
CA ALA A 371 7.69 12.55 25.05
C ALA A 371 9.17 12.31 25.40
N TYR A 372 9.37 11.34 26.29
CA TYR A 372 10.64 10.67 26.52
C TYR A 372 10.80 9.55 25.50
N VAL A 373 11.82 9.65 24.65
CA VAL A 373 12.05 8.75 23.53
C VAL A 373 13.13 7.74 23.88
N TYR A 374 12.80 6.46 23.70
CA TYR A 374 13.74 5.36 23.91
C TYR A 374 13.86 4.56 22.63
N LEU A 375 15.09 4.22 22.23
CA LEU A 375 15.31 3.24 21.17
C LEU A 375 14.89 1.84 21.65
N LYS A 376 14.62 0.93 20.71
CA LYS A 376 14.30 -0.48 21.01
C LYS A 376 15.30 -1.17 21.94
N ASN A 377 16.58 -0.81 21.84
CA ASN A 377 17.64 -1.29 22.74
C ASN A 377 17.71 -0.54 24.08
N ARG A 378 16.64 0.19 24.44
CA ARG A 378 16.44 0.95 25.69
C ARG A 378 17.38 2.14 25.89
N ILE A 379 18.12 2.57 24.86
CA ILE A 379 18.87 3.83 24.93
C ILE A 379 17.88 5.00 25.07
N PHE A 380 18.05 5.79 26.13
CA PHE A 380 17.22 6.95 26.41
C PHE A 380 17.75 8.18 25.65
N VAL A 381 17.11 8.51 24.53
CA VAL A 381 17.57 9.53 23.58
C VAL A 381 17.65 10.91 24.23
N ASN A 382 16.60 11.32 24.97
CA ASN A 382 16.58 12.63 25.64
C ASN A 382 17.76 12.81 26.60
N ALA A 383 18.06 11.79 27.40
CA ALA A 383 19.19 11.82 28.33
C ALA A 383 20.55 11.79 27.61
N PHE A 384 20.63 11.06 26.49
CA PHE A 384 21.85 11.02 25.68
C PHE A 384 22.18 12.39 25.08
N LEU A 385 21.18 13.12 24.56
CA LEU A 385 21.37 14.47 24.03
C LEU A 385 21.96 15.41 25.08
N ILE A 386 21.54 15.29 26.34
CA ILE A 386 22.10 16.07 27.45
C ILE A 386 23.51 15.60 27.78
N LYS A 387 23.70 14.29 27.99
CA LYS A 387 25.00 13.70 28.37
C LYS A 387 26.12 13.93 27.34
N SER A 388 25.76 14.14 26.09
CA SER A 388 26.71 14.43 25.00
C SER A 388 27.02 15.92 24.84
N GLY A 389 26.43 16.80 25.66
CA GLY A 389 26.61 18.25 25.55
C GLY A 389 25.91 18.87 24.34
N MET A 390 25.07 18.12 23.63
CA MET A 390 24.26 18.65 22.53
C MET A 390 23.05 19.46 23.04
N ALA A 391 22.62 19.20 24.27
CA ALA A 391 21.46 19.80 24.89
C ALA A 391 21.62 20.06 26.39
N GLU A 392 20.78 20.93 26.92
CA GLU A 392 20.65 21.21 28.36
C GLU A 392 19.30 20.73 28.89
N ALA A 393 19.19 20.61 30.22
CA ALA A 393 17.93 20.32 30.86
C ALA A 393 17.01 21.54 30.79
N GLU A 394 15.74 21.34 30.41
CA GLU A 394 14.73 22.40 30.50
C GLU A 394 14.44 22.72 31.97
N LYS A 395 14.54 24.00 32.37
CA LYS A 395 14.42 24.40 33.77
C LYS A 395 13.08 25.07 34.07
N THR A 396 12.40 25.57 33.05
CA THR A 396 11.17 26.38 33.19
C THR A 396 9.92 25.55 33.47
N LYS A 397 9.90 24.28 33.10
CA LYS A 397 8.76 23.38 33.30
C LYS A 397 9.06 22.30 34.33
N ASP A 398 8.03 21.80 34.98
CA ASP A 398 8.14 20.62 35.83
C ASP A 398 7.87 19.34 35.03
N TYR A 399 8.67 18.30 35.26
CA TYR A 399 8.58 17.01 34.57
C TYR A 399 9.34 15.93 35.36
N LYS A 400 8.87 14.69 35.25
CA LYS A 400 9.30 13.50 36.00
C LYS A 400 10.82 13.30 36.04
N TYR A 401 11.53 13.57 34.95
CA TYR A 401 12.98 13.37 34.87
C TYR A 401 13.81 14.65 35.06
N LYS A 402 13.21 15.75 35.57
CA LYS A 402 13.90 17.05 35.71
C LYS A 402 15.17 16.99 36.54
N THR A 403 15.10 16.44 37.76
CA THR A 403 16.27 16.30 38.64
C THR A 403 17.39 15.52 37.95
N LYS A 404 17.04 14.37 37.35
CA LYS A 404 17.99 13.52 36.62
C LYS A 404 18.64 14.26 35.44
N PHE A 405 17.88 15.04 34.69
CA PHE A 405 18.42 15.78 33.54
C PHE A 405 19.35 16.90 33.99
N ILE A 406 19.04 17.58 35.09
CA ILE A 406 19.92 18.61 35.68
C ILE A 406 21.22 17.99 36.20
N GLU A 407 21.16 16.80 36.81
CA GLU A 407 22.36 16.06 37.22
C GLU A 407 23.24 15.67 36.03
N LEU A 408 22.63 15.11 34.98
CA LEU A 408 23.34 14.76 33.75
C LEU A 408 23.98 15.98 33.07
N GLU A 409 23.35 17.16 33.12
CA GLU A 409 23.93 18.40 32.60
C GLU A 409 25.18 18.82 33.39
N LYS A 410 25.22 18.55 34.71
CA LYS A 410 26.37 18.88 35.58
C LYS A 410 27.56 17.95 35.37
N GLU A 411 27.33 16.70 34.98
CA GLU A 411 28.42 15.73 34.69
C GLU A 411 29.17 16.05 33.39
N VAL A 412 28.61 16.91 32.54
CA VAL A 412 29.16 17.31 31.24
C VAL A 412 29.95 18.63 31.32
N LYS A 413 29.70 19.44 32.37
CA LYS A 413 30.41 20.68 32.68
C LYS A 413 31.60 20.39 33.59
#